data_AF-A0A9X8VGF7-F1
#
_entry.id   AF-A0A9X8VGF7-F1
#
_cell.length_a   1.000
_cell.length_b   1.000
_cell.length_c   1.000
_cell.angle_alpha   90.00
_cell.angle_beta   90.00
_cell.angle_gamma   90.00
#
_symmetry.space_group_name_H-M   'P 1'
#
loop_
_entity.id
_entity.type
_entity.pdbx_description
1 polymer ?
#
loop_
_entity_poly.entity_id
_entity_poly.type
_entity_poly.pdbx_seq_one_letter_code
_entity_poly.pdbx_strand_id
1 'polypeptide(L)'
;RLIEASAGTGKTFTIGALYLRLLLGLGGEAAFPRPLTVEEILVVTFTEAATEELRGRIRDNIHGLRIACVRGVSANPLFSALMAEIDDLTDAASQLLAAERQMDEAAIYTIH
;
A
#
# COMPACT_ATOMS: atom_id res chain seq x y z
N ARG A 1 -5.43 3.42 -16.50
CA ARG A 1 -5.28 4.87 -16.22
C ARG A 1 -3.80 5.15 -16.03
N LEU A 2 -3.20 6.03 -16.81
CA LEU A 2 -1.79 6.44 -16.65
C LEU A 2 -1.73 7.50 -15.53
N ILE A 3 -0.85 7.31 -14.53
CA ILE A 3 -0.57 8.31 -13.51
C ILE A 3 0.83 8.84 -13.77
N GLU A 4 0.91 10.03 -14.35
CA GLU A 4 2.16 10.77 -14.49
C GLU A 4 2.38 11.62 -13.23
N ALA A 5 3.57 11.53 -12.64
CA ALA A 5 3.98 12.46 -11.61
C ALA A 5 5.39 12.96 -11.95
N SER A 6 5.71 14.22 -11.66
CA SER A 6 6.99 14.90 -11.99
C SER A 6 7.94 14.85 -10.80
N ALA A 7 9.27 14.93 -11.02
CA ALA A 7 10.24 14.89 -9.92
C ALA A 7 9.87 15.92 -8.82
N GLY A 8 9.88 15.50 -7.55
CA GLY A 8 9.52 16.37 -6.42
C GLY A 8 8.02 16.52 -6.09
N THR A 9 7.10 15.87 -6.81
CA THR A 9 5.63 16.03 -6.58
C THR A 9 4.98 14.92 -5.74
N GLY A 10 5.76 14.15 -4.97
CA GLY A 10 5.21 13.13 -4.07
C GLY A 10 4.82 11.80 -4.75
N LYS A 11 5.36 11.47 -5.93
CA LYS A 11 5.02 10.21 -6.66
C LYS A 11 5.08 8.96 -5.79
N THR A 12 6.09 8.87 -4.94
CA THR A 12 6.28 7.71 -4.06
C THR A 12 5.25 7.66 -2.92
N PHE A 13 4.74 8.82 -2.48
CA PHE A 13 3.58 8.88 -1.57
C PHE A 13 2.33 8.32 -2.25
N THR A 14 2.16 8.63 -3.54
CA THR A 14 1.06 8.10 -4.36
C THR A 14 1.13 6.58 -4.53
N ILE A 15 2.33 6.01 -4.77
CA ILE A 15 2.48 4.55 -4.91
C ILE A 15 2.09 3.83 -3.62
N GLY A 16 2.57 4.31 -2.46
CA GLY A 16 2.21 3.70 -1.16
C GLY A 16 0.71 3.72 -0.90
N ALA A 17 0.03 4.83 -1.19
CA ALA A 17 -1.41 4.92 -1.04
C ALA A 17 -2.17 3.98 -1.99
N LEU A 18 -1.75 3.88 -3.26
CA LEU A 18 -2.36 2.96 -4.23
C LEU A 18 -2.16 1.50 -3.83
N TYR A 19 -0.97 1.15 -3.34
CA TYR A 19 -0.66 -0.20 -2.88
C TYR A 19 -1.59 -0.63 -1.74
N LEU A 20 -1.78 0.23 -0.73
CA LEU A 20 -2.72 -0.03 0.38
C LEU A 20 -4.17 -0.17 -0.10
N ARG A 21 -4.60 0.65 -1.06
CA ARG A 21 -5.95 0.53 -1.64
C ARG A 21 -6.15 -0.79 -2.36
N LEU A 22 -5.16 -1.27 -3.12
CA LEU A 22 -5.23 -2.56 -3.80
C LEU A 22 -5.25 -3.73 -2.81
N LEU A 23 -4.41 -3.68 -1.76
CA LEU A 23 -4.39 -4.71 -0.72
C LEU A 23 -5.73 -4.85 0.00
N LEU A 24 -6.45 -3.75 0.20
CA LEU A 24 -7.68 -3.70 1.00
C LEU A 24 -8.96 -3.58 0.14
N GLY A 25 -8.85 -3.53 -1.18
CA GLY A 25 -10.00 -3.34 -2.08
C GLY A 25 -10.70 -1.99 -1.93
N LEU A 26 -9.99 -0.92 -1.57
CA LEU A 26 -10.54 0.41 -1.31
C LEU A 26 -10.71 1.24 -2.59
N GLY A 27 -11.57 2.26 -2.55
CA GLY A 27 -11.82 3.18 -3.67
C GLY A 27 -13.25 3.16 -4.25
N GLY A 28 -14.19 2.45 -3.60
CA GLY A 28 -15.60 2.41 -4.01
C GLY A 28 -15.79 1.91 -5.45
N GLU A 29 -16.55 2.64 -6.27
CA GLU A 29 -16.78 2.32 -7.69
C GLU A 29 -15.49 2.27 -8.54
N ALA A 30 -14.41 2.90 -8.07
CA ALA A 30 -13.11 2.88 -8.74
C ALA A 30 -12.15 1.82 -8.17
N ALA A 31 -12.60 1.01 -7.21
CA ALA A 31 -11.80 -0.05 -6.61
C ALA A 31 -11.49 -1.15 -7.62
N PHE A 32 -10.41 -1.89 -7.36
CA PHE A 32 -10.17 -3.15 -8.05
C PHE A 32 -11.25 -4.17 -7.64
N PRO A 33 -11.71 -5.09 -8.52
CA PRO A 33 -12.83 -5.99 -8.23
C PRO A 33 -12.71 -6.88 -6.98
N ARG A 34 -11.50 -7.02 -6.42
CA ARG A 34 -11.20 -7.75 -5.18
C ARG A 34 -9.93 -7.19 -4.51
N PRO A 35 -9.71 -7.46 -3.22
CA PRO A 35 -8.40 -7.30 -2.60
C PRO A 35 -7.32 -8.14 -3.34
N LEU A 36 -6.11 -7.60 -3.43
CA LEU A 36 -4.94 -8.26 -4.00
C LEU A 36 -3.94 -8.65 -2.91
N THR A 37 -3.14 -9.69 -3.14
CA THR A 37 -1.98 -10.02 -2.30
C THR A 37 -0.74 -9.22 -2.73
N VAL A 38 0.32 -9.24 -1.91
CA VAL A 38 1.59 -8.55 -2.21
C VAL A 38 2.30 -9.08 -3.47
N GLU A 39 2.07 -10.36 -3.82
CA GLU A 39 2.59 -11.02 -5.03
C GLU A 39 1.80 -10.62 -6.29
N GLU A 40 0.53 -10.23 -6.13
CA GLU A 40 -0.36 -9.87 -7.25
C GLU A 40 -0.21 -8.41 -7.69
N ILE A 41 0.51 -7.59 -6.91
CA ILE A 41 0.74 -6.18 -7.20
C ILE A 41 2.16 -6.00 -7.77
N LEU A 42 2.27 -6.06 -9.10
CA LEU A 42 3.53 -5.82 -9.80
C LEU A 42 3.92 -4.33 -9.75
N VAL A 43 5.11 -4.07 -9.20
CA VAL A 43 5.74 -2.76 -9.23
C VAL A 43 7.13 -2.89 -9.82
N VAL A 44 7.43 -2.10 -10.86
CA VAL A 44 8.75 -2.12 -11.50
C VAL A 44 9.45 -0.78 -11.32
N THR A 45 10.74 -0.81 -11.01
CA THR A 45 11.60 0.38 -10.85
C THR A 45 12.84 0.31 -11.75
N PHE A 46 13.57 1.42 -11.88
CA PHE A 46 14.75 1.47 -12.76
C PHE A 46 16.04 0.98 -12.07
N THR A 47 16.13 1.07 -10.74
CA THR A 47 17.37 0.78 -10.01
C THR A 47 17.11 -0.11 -8.80
N GLU A 48 18.08 -0.95 -8.46
CA GLU A 48 18.01 -1.79 -7.25
C GLU A 48 17.78 -0.94 -5.99
N ALA A 49 18.46 0.21 -5.89
CA ALA A 49 18.26 1.13 -4.78
C ALA A 49 16.82 1.66 -4.68
N ALA A 50 16.16 1.94 -5.82
CA ALA A 50 14.77 2.38 -5.83
C ALA A 50 13.79 1.23 -5.48
N THR A 51 14.10 0.00 -5.91
CA THR A 51 13.36 -1.20 -5.49
C THR A 51 13.41 -1.37 -3.98
N GLU A 52 14.60 -1.32 -3.38
CA GLU A 52 14.77 -1.47 -1.92
C GLU A 52 14.12 -0.33 -1.13
N GLU A 53 14.29 0.93 -1.57
CA GLU A 53 13.61 2.08 -0.94
C GLU A 53 12.08 1.91 -0.97
N LEU A 54 11.54 1.48 -2.12
CA LEU A 54 10.11 1.33 -2.29
C LEU A 54 9.55 0.15 -1.49
N ARG A 55 10.27 -0.98 -1.45
CA ARG A 55 9.92 -2.15 -0.64
C ARG A 55 9.88 -1.79 0.84
N GLY A 56 10.89 -1.09 1.34
CA GLY A 56 10.92 -0.58 2.71
C GLY A 56 9.72 0.33 3.01
N ARG A 57 9.45 1.30 2.12
CA ARG A 57 8.33 2.24 2.30
C ARG A 57 6.96 1.56 2.27
N ILE A 58 6.75 0.56 1.41
CA ILE A 58 5.49 -0.19 1.37
C ILE A 58 5.32 -0.98 2.67
N ARG A 59 6.37 -1.65 3.15
CA ARG A 59 6.36 -2.36 4.44
C ARG A 59 6.00 -1.43 5.59
N ASP A 60 6.62 -0.26 5.68
CA ASP A 60 6.36 0.73 6.71
C ASP A 60 4.91 1.26 6.66
N ASN A 61 4.38 1.46 5.45
CA ASN A 61 2.99 1.90 5.26
C ASN A 61 1.98 0.83 5.67
N ILE A 62 2.22 -0.44 5.31
CA ILE A 62 1.38 -1.58 5.73
C ILE A 62 1.37 -1.68 7.26
N HIS A 63 2.56 -1.66 7.87
CA HIS A 63 2.71 -1.68 9.32
C HIS A 63 1.99 -0.51 9.98
N GLY A 64 2.22 0.71 9.48
CA GLY A 64 1.63 1.93 10.01
C GLY A 64 0.10 1.94 9.96
N LEU A 65 -0.48 1.55 8.82
CA LEU A 65 -1.93 1.45 8.67
C LEU A 65 -2.50 0.33 9.55
N ARG A 66 -1.81 -0.82 9.66
CA ARG A 66 -2.23 -1.93 10.53
C ARG A 66 -2.35 -1.46 11.99
N ILE A 67 -1.32 -0.80 12.50
CA ILE A 67 -1.34 -0.27 13.87
C ILE A 67 -2.45 0.76 14.05
N ALA A 68 -2.69 1.61 13.06
CA ALA A 68 -3.78 2.56 13.09
C ALA A 68 -5.16 1.88 13.14
N CYS A 69 -5.37 0.81 12.35
CA CYS A 69 -6.60 0.01 12.37
C CYS A 69 -6.83 -0.64 13.74
N VAL A 70 -5.79 -1.25 14.32
CA VAL A 70 -5.86 -1.84 15.68
C VAL A 70 -6.20 -0.80 16.75
N ARG A 71 -5.67 0.42 16.62
CA ARG A 71 -5.92 1.52 17.57
C ARG A 71 -7.24 2.26 17.32
N GLY A 72 -7.84 2.10 16.15
CA GLY A 72 -9.00 2.88 15.71
C GLY A 72 -8.72 4.37 15.47
N VAL A 73 -7.45 4.79 15.42
CA VAL A 73 -7.07 6.20 15.22
C VAL A 73 -5.67 6.34 14.61
N SER A 74 -5.47 7.39 13.82
CA SER A 74 -4.16 7.81 13.31
C SER A 74 -3.99 9.32 13.29
N ALA A 75 -2.77 9.79 13.51
CA ALA A 75 -2.38 11.18 13.25
C ALA A 75 -1.85 11.37 11.81
N ASN A 76 -1.62 10.27 11.07
CA ASN A 76 -1.21 10.34 9.66
C ASN A 76 -2.44 10.59 8.78
N PRO A 77 -2.52 11.72 8.04
CA PRO A 77 -3.70 12.04 7.22
C PRO A 77 -4.04 10.98 6.18
N LEU A 78 -3.04 10.30 5.60
CA LEU A 78 -3.27 9.22 4.64
C LEU A 78 -3.97 8.03 5.31
N PHE A 79 -3.48 7.61 6.48
CA PHE A 79 -4.07 6.48 7.19
C PHE A 79 -5.47 6.81 7.69
N SER A 80 -5.68 8.02 8.22
CA SER A 80 -7.02 8.46 8.63
C SER A 80 -8.00 8.49 7.45
N ALA A 81 -7.56 8.93 6.28
CA ALA A 81 -8.39 8.91 5.08
C ALA A 81 -8.73 7.48 4.63
N LEU A 82 -7.75 6.56 4.60
CA LEU A 82 -7.98 5.16 4.24
C LEU A 82 -8.88 4.44 5.26
N MET A 83 -8.68 4.68 6.55
CA MET A 83 -9.52 4.10 7.61
C MET A 83 -10.98 4.53 7.51
N ALA A 84 -11.26 5.73 7.01
CA ALA A 84 -12.63 6.18 6.77
C ALA A 84 -13.31 5.45 5.59
N GLU A 85 -12.54 4.78 4.73
CA GLU A 85 -13.05 3.94 3.63
C GLU A 85 -13.18 2.45 4.04
N ILE A 86 -12.72 2.04 5.23
CA ILE A 86 -12.72 0.65 5.69
C ILE A 86 -13.97 0.36 6.55
N ASP A 87 -14.75 -0.65 6.16
CA ASP A 87 -15.94 -1.07 6.91
C ASP A 87 -15.60 -1.83 8.21
N ASP A 88 -14.61 -2.74 8.16
CA ASP A 88 -14.15 -3.53 9.30
C ASP A 88 -12.64 -3.35 9.53
N LEU A 89 -12.31 -2.52 10.53
CA LEU A 89 -10.91 -2.25 10.90
C LEU A 89 -10.19 -3.48 11.47
N THR A 90 -10.92 -4.43 12.07
CA THR A 90 -10.33 -5.64 12.65
C THR A 90 -9.92 -6.61 11.54
N ASP A 91 -10.79 -6.79 10.55
CA ASP A 91 -10.49 -7.59 9.37
C ASP A 91 -9.34 -6.95 8.56
N ALA A 92 -9.39 -5.64 8.32
CA ALA A 92 -8.32 -4.92 7.63
C ALA A 92 -6.97 -5.05 8.36
N ALA A 93 -6.94 -4.96 9.70
CA ALA A 93 -5.71 -5.20 10.47
C ALA A 93 -5.16 -6.62 10.30
N SER A 94 -6.04 -7.62 10.16
CA SER A 94 -5.68 -9.02 9.94
C SER A 94 -5.12 -9.23 8.54
N GLN A 95 -5.75 -8.65 7.51
CA GLN A 95 -5.25 -8.66 6.13
C GLN A 95 -3.89 -7.97 6.02
N LEU A 96 -3.72 -6.80 6.65
CA LEU A 96 -2.44 -6.08 6.64
C LEU A 96 -1.34 -6.85 7.38
N LEU A 97 -1.67 -7.58 8.45
CA LEU A 97 -0.69 -8.45 9.13
C LEU A 97 -0.23 -9.60 8.23
N ALA A 98 -1.14 -10.19 7.47
CA ALA A 98 -0.78 -11.22 6.48
C ALA A 98 0.14 -10.63 5.41
N ALA A 99 -0.24 -9.49 4.83
CA ALA A 99 0.58 -8.78 3.84
C ALA A 99 1.98 -8.42 4.38
N GLU A 100 2.07 -7.92 5.62
CA GLU A 100 3.33 -7.57 6.29
C GLU A 100 4.28 -8.78 6.38
N ARG A 101 3.75 -9.98 6.67
CA ARG A 101 4.51 -11.23 6.74
C ARG A 101 4.96 -11.76 5.38
N GLN A 102 4.23 -11.43 4.32
CA GLN A 102 4.52 -11.87 2.96
C GLN A 102 5.35 -10.85 2.17
N MET A 103 5.76 -9.74 2.77
CA MET A 103 6.50 -8.67 2.06
C MET A 103 7.83 -9.12 1.43
N ASP A 104 8.39 -10.26 1.85
CA ASP A 104 9.58 -10.84 1.21
C ASP A 104 9.25 -11.39 -0.19
N GLU A 105 8.00 -11.84 -0.40
CA GLU A 105 7.44 -12.34 -1.66
C GLU A 105 6.86 -11.21 -2.54
N ALA A 106 6.91 -9.95 -2.08
CA ALA A 106 6.33 -8.82 -2.81
C ALA A 106 6.91 -8.67 -4.23
N ALA A 107 6.02 -8.50 -5.21
CA ALA A 107 6.35 -8.38 -6.63
C ALA A 107 6.90 -6.99 -7.01
N ILE A 108 7.98 -6.58 -6.34
CA ILE A 108 8.68 -5.31 -6.56
C ILE A 108 10.06 -5.62 -7.14
N TYR A 109 10.26 -5.26 -8.41
CA TYR A 109 11.42 -5.64 -9.21
C TYR A 109 12.03 -4.45 -9.94
N THR A 110 13.25 -4.63 -10.43
CA THR A 110 13.81 -3.75 -11.46
C THR A 110 13.27 -4.14 -12.84
N ILE A 111 13.36 -3.25 -13.83
CA ILE A 111 12.93 -3.51 -15.22
C ILE A 111 13.90 -4.41 -16.01
N HIS A 112 14.98 -4.88 -15.40
CA HIS A 112 16.09 -5.58 -16.05
C HIS A 112 16.17 -7.04 -15.63
#